data_AF-A0A453JJQ2-F1
#
_entry.id   AF-A0A453JJQ2-F1
#
_cell.length_a   1.000
_cell.length_b   1.000
_cell.length_c   1.000
_cell.angle_alpha   90.00
_cell.angle_beta   90.00
_cell.angle_gamma   90.00
#
_symmetry.space_group_name_H-M   'P 1'
#
loop_
_entity.id
_entity.type
_entity.pdbx_description
1 polymer ?
#
loop_
_entity_poly.entity_id
_entity_poly.type
_entity_poly.pdbx_seq_one_letter_code
_entity_poly.pdbx_strand_id
1 'polypeptide(L)'
;MLFVIIAGTYIGFQTGWVGYKVSGGFLPYGVNGMLAGSATVFFAYIGFDSVASTAEEVRNPQRDLPLGIATSLTICCSLYMLVSVVIVGLVPYFAMDPDTPISSAFARHGMQWAMYLVTSGAVLALCSTLMGSLLPQPRILMAMARDGLLPSFFSDVSEKTQVPVKSTIITGICAASLAFFMDVSQLAGMVSVGTLLAFTIVAVSILILRYVPPDEVPLPSSLQTSFRLSQECDEEKVGSPLGDGNHEQGTSEIKDVIVVESINDPLIEKQLYTNWMS
;
A
#
# COMPACT_ATOMS: atom_id res chain seq x y z
N MET A 1 4.85 -10.55 15.56
CA MET A 1 4.62 -9.50 16.58
C MET A 1 4.09 -10.04 17.91
N LEU A 2 3.00 -10.83 17.94
CA LEU A 2 2.46 -11.36 19.20
C LEU A 2 3.49 -12.11 20.07
N PHE A 3 4.31 -12.97 19.48
CA PHE A 3 5.40 -13.65 20.18
C PHE A 3 6.37 -12.66 20.86
N VAL A 4 6.78 -11.61 20.16
CA VAL A 4 7.68 -10.55 20.68
C VAL A 4 7.02 -9.83 21.86
N ILE A 5 5.73 -9.53 21.77
CA ILE A 5 4.98 -8.87 22.84
C ILE A 5 4.92 -9.76 24.08
N ILE A 6 4.53 -11.03 23.93
CA ILE A 6 4.38 -11.96 25.06
C ILE A 6 5.73 -12.26 25.70
N ALA A 7 6.71 -12.69 24.91
CA ALA A 7 8.04 -13.04 25.40
C ALA A 7 8.75 -11.82 25.99
N GLY A 8 8.66 -10.66 25.34
CA GLY A 8 9.29 -9.45 25.82
C GLY A 8 8.63 -8.88 27.08
N THR A 9 7.30 -8.96 27.23
CA THR A 9 6.61 -8.57 28.48
C THR A 9 7.02 -9.49 29.63
N TYR A 10 7.12 -10.80 29.39
CA TYR A 10 7.58 -11.76 30.39
C TYR A 10 8.99 -11.43 30.90
N ILE A 11 9.93 -11.13 29.99
CA ILE A 11 11.29 -10.72 30.37
C ILE A 11 11.27 -9.36 31.08
N GLY A 12 10.50 -8.40 30.59
CA GLY A 12 10.38 -7.07 31.20
C GLY A 12 9.89 -7.12 32.64
N PHE A 13 8.97 -8.04 32.95
CA PHE A 13 8.51 -8.29 34.32
C PHE A 13 9.61 -8.90 35.20
N GLN A 14 10.46 -9.77 34.67
CA GLN A 14 11.59 -10.34 35.41
C GLN A 14 12.72 -9.33 35.67
N THR A 15 13.02 -8.46 34.70
CA THR A 15 14.10 -7.48 34.81
C THR A 15 13.67 -6.16 35.46
N GLY A 16 12.36 -5.97 35.68
CA GLY A 16 11.81 -4.78 36.29
C GLY A 16 11.98 -3.53 35.41
N TRP A 17 11.87 -3.71 34.08
CA TRP A 17 11.83 -2.65 33.07
C TRP A 17 12.99 -1.65 33.16
N VAL A 18 14.21 -2.14 32.96
CA VAL A 18 15.46 -1.37 33.10
C VAL A 18 15.51 -0.16 32.14
N GLY A 19 14.90 -0.27 30.95
CA GLY A 19 14.89 0.79 29.96
C GLY A 19 14.08 2.04 30.35
N TYR A 20 13.11 1.93 31.28
CA TYR A 20 12.37 3.08 31.80
C TYR A 20 13.06 3.78 32.97
N LYS A 21 14.12 3.18 33.55
CA LYS A 21 14.84 3.74 34.71
C LYS A 21 15.97 4.71 34.33
N VAL A 22 15.98 5.20 33.09
CA VAL A 22 17.05 6.07 32.57
C VAL A 22 16.87 7.50 33.10
N SER A 23 17.94 8.13 33.57
CA SER A 23 17.93 9.46 34.20
C SER A 23 17.52 10.64 33.31
N GLY A 24 17.20 10.41 32.03
CA GLY A 24 16.82 11.43 31.04
C GLY A 24 15.31 11.65 30.86
N GLY A 25 14.45 10.94 31.61
CA GLY A 25 12.99 11.02 31.47
C GLY A 25 12.46 10.35 30.19
N PHE A 26 11.16 10.49 29.90
CA PHE A 26 10.50 9.85 28.75
C PHE A 26 10.84 10.50 27.40
N LEU A 27 11.24 11.78 27.39
CA LEU A 27 11.54 12.56 26.18
C LEU A 27 12.95 13.15 26.21
N PRO A 28 14.01 12.31 26.12
CA PRO A 28 15.39 12.81 26.19
C PRO A 28 15.75 13.77 25.05
N TYR A 29 15.09 13.64 23.89
CA TYR A 29 15.28 14.50 22.71
C TYR A 29 14.17 15.56 22.55
N GLY A 30 13.32 15.73 23.56
CA GLY A 30 12.17 16.65 23.52
C GLY A 30 11.18 16.35 22.39
N VAL A 31 10.35 17.36 22.07
CA VAL A 31 9.29 17.26 21.05
C VAL A 31 9.88 17.14 19.63
N ASN A 32 11.03 17.78 19.38
CA ASN A 32 11.69 17.71 18.07
C ASN A 32 12.13 16.27 17.72
N GLY A 33 12.69 15.55 18.69
CA GLY A 33 13.06 14.14 18.49
C GLY A 33 11.83 13.24 18.28
N MET A 34 10.74 13.51 19.00
CA MET A 34 9.48 12.80 18.80
C MET A 34 8.93 13.00 17.39
N LEU A 35 8.91 14.23 16.89
CA LEU A 35 8.43 14.54 15.54
C LEU A 35 9.31 13.89 14.46
N ALA A 36 10.64 14.00 14.58
CA ALA A 36 11.57 13.38 13.64
C ALA A 36 11.45 11.84 13.63
N GLY A 37 11.28 11.23 14.81
CA GLY A 37 11.02 9.79 14.95
C GLY A 37 9.67 9.38 14.36
N SER A 38 8.61 10.18 14.57
CA SER A 38 7.30 9.89 13.99
C SER A 38 7.31 9.90 12.47
N ALA A 39 8.05 10.84 11.86
CA ALA A 39 8.18 10.94 10.40
C ALA A 39 8.94 9.74 9.80
N THR A 40 9.92 9.18 10.52
CA THR A 40 10.65 7.98 10.06
C THR A 40 9.85 6.69 10.32
N VAL A 41 9.14 6.59 11.45
CA VAL A 41 8.27 5.45 11.77
C VAL A 41 7.04 5.37 10.87
N PHE A 42 6.63 6.49 10.24
CA PHE A 42 5.58 6.49 9.23
C PHE A 42 5.83 5.46 8.12
N PHE A 43 7.09 5.23 7.73
CA PHE A 43 7.47 4.19 6.78
C PHE A 43 6.85 2.81 7.09
N ALA A 44 6.77 2.45 8.38
CA ALA A 44 6.23 1.16 8.81
C ALA A 44 4.71 1.03 8.59
N TYR A 45 4.00 2.14 8.41
CA TYR A 45 2.55 2.16 8.16
C TYR A 45 2.19 2.12 6.68
N ILE A 46 3.17 2.23 5.78
CA ILE A 46 2.94 2.16 4.33
C ILE A 46 2.54 0.74 3.95
N GLY A 47 1.55 0.60 3.07
CA GLY A 47 1.05 -0.69 2.59
C GLY A 47 -0.45 -0.90 2.78
N PHE A 48 -1.15 -0.06 3.54
CA PHE A 48 -2.62 -0.14 3.64
C PHE A 48 -3.32 0.15 2.30
N ASP A 49 -2.67 0.91 1.43
CA ASP A 49 -3.10 1.27 0.08
C ASP A 49 -3.16 0.06 -0.88
N SER A 50 -2.40 -0.99 -0.58
CA SER A 50 -2.47 -2.26 -1.33
C SER A 50 -3.85 -2.91 -1.24
N VAL A 51 -4.58 -2.72 -0.14
CA VAL A 51 -5.94 -3.25 0.05
C VAL A 51 -6.90 -2.64 -0.97
N ALA A 52 -6.69 -1.37 -1.35
CA ALA A 52 -7.50 -0.71 -2.36
C ALA A 52 -7.29 -1.31 -3.77
N SER A 53 -6.13 -1.93 -4.03
CA SER A 53 -5.87 -2.60 -5.32
C SER A 53 -6.69 -3.88 -5.49
N THR A 54 -7.14 -4.48 -4.39
CA THR A 54 -8.00 -5.68 -4.39
C THR A 54 -9.49 -5.32 -4.38
N ALA A 55 -9.85 -4.04 -4.61
CA ALA A 55 -11.23 -3.58 -4.66
C ALA A 55 -12.11 -4.38 -5.64
N GLU A 56 -11.55 -4.80 -6.78
CA GLU A 56 -12.26 -5.56 -7.81
C GLU A 56 -12.59 -7.01 -7.38
N GLU A 57 -11.89 -7.56 -6.39
CA GLU A 57 -12.12 -8.92 -5.90
C GLU A 57 -13.10 -8.95 -4.69
N VAL A 58 -13.54 -7.78 -4.23
CA VAL A 58 -14.41 -7.64 -3.06
C VAL A 58 -15.87 -7.52 -3.50
N ARG A 59 -16.76 -8.32 -2.88
CA ARG A 59 -18.19 -8.35 -3.23
C ARG A 59 -18.92 -7.02 -2.95
N ASN A 60 -18.56 -6.32 -1.88
CA ASN A 60 -19.14 -5.02 -1.54
C ASN A 60 -18.04 -3.99 -1.22
N PRO A 61 -17.37 -3.42 -2.24
CA PRO A 61 -16.21 -2.56 -2.05
C PRO A 61 -16.55 -1.27 -1.29
N GLN A 62 -17.77 -0.73 -1.45
CA GLN A 62 -18.21 0.52 -0.83
C GLN A 62 -18.14 0.49 0.71
N ARG A 63 -18.40 -0.68 1.32
CA ARG A 63 -18.41 -0.83 2.78
C ARG A 63 -17.23 -1.63 3.31
N ASP A 64 -16.80 -2.66 2.60
CA ASP A 64 -15.80 -3.60 3.09
C ASP A 64 -14.38 -3.02 2.96
N LEU A 65 -14.10 -2.22 1.92
CA LEU A 65 -12.80 -1.53 1.79
C LEU A 65 -12.53 -0.53 2.92
N PRO A 66 -13.41 0.46 3.21
CA PRO A 66 -13.12 1.43 4.26
C PRO A 66 -13.03 0.75 5.64
N LEU A 67 -13.87 -0.25 5.90
CA LEU A 67 -13.79 -1.02 7.16
C LEU A 67 -12.51 -1.85 7.24
N GLY A 68 -12.10 -2.49 6.15
CA GLY A 68 -10.87 -3.29 6.06
C GLY A 68 -9.61 -2.45 6.28
N ILE A 69 -9.52 -1.30 5.63
CA ILE A 69 -8.39 -0.36 5.80
C ILE A 69 -8.35 0.18 7.24
N ALA A 70 -9.49 0.64 7.78
CA ALA A 70 -9.54 1.19 9.14
C ALA A 70 -9.20 0.15 10.21
N THR A 71 -9.74 -1.06 10.10
CA THR A 71 -9.51 -2.14 11.07
C THR A 71 -8.07 -2.65 11.01
N SER A 72 -7.54 -2.91 9.81
CA SER A 72 -6.16 -3.36 9.63
C SER A 72 -5.15 -2.33 10.16
N LEU A 73 -5.33 -1.05 9.83
CA LEU A 73 -4.47 0.03 10.31
C LEU A 73 -4.50 0.15 11.84
N THR A 74 -5.69 0.07 12.45
CA THR A 74 -5.87 0.16 13.90
C THR A 74 -5.19 -1.01 14.63
N ILE A 75 -5.34 -2.22 14.10
CA ILE A 75 -4.70 -3.43 14.64
C ILE A 75 -3.18 -3.32 14.53
N CYS A 76 -2.66 -2.94 13.35
CA CYS A 76 -1.22 -2.75 13.14
C CYS A 76 -0.65 -1.67 14.05
N CYS A 77 -1.32 -0.53 14.19
CA CYS A 77 -0.93 0.55 15.08
C CYS A 77 -0.82 0.07 16.54
N SER A 78 -1.83 -0.66 17.01
CA SER A 78 -1.84 -1.22 18.37
C SER A 78 -0.69 -2.20 18.59
N LEU A 79 -0.43 -3.09 17.63
CA LEU A 79 0.69 -4.04 17.72
C LEU A 79 2.04 -3.35 17.71
N TYR A 80 2.22 -2.31 16.88
CA TYR A 80 3.47 -1.55 16.83
C TYR A 80 3.72 -0.80 18.13
N MET A 81 2.70 -0.13 18.68
CA MET A 81 2.82 0.54 19.99
C MET A 81 3.22 -0.45 21.10
N LEU A 82 2.58 -1.63 21.15
CA LEU A 82 2.91 -2.66 22.15
C LEU A 82 4.36 -3.15 22.00
N VAL A 83 4.82 -3.39 20.77
CA VAL A 83 6.20 -3.80 20.53
C VAL A 83 7.18 -2.70 20.93
N SER A 84 6.92 -1.44 20.58
CA SER A 84 7.77 -0.31 20.97
C SER A 84 7.88 -0.18 22.49
N VAL A 85 6.77 -0.28 23.23
CA VAL A 85 6.74 -0.24 24.70
C VAL A 85 7.57 -1.38 25.31
N VAL A 86 7.46 -2.59 24.76
CA VAL A 86 8.19 -3.75 25.22
C VAL A 86 9.70 -3.60 24.97
N ILE A 87 10.12 -3.23 23.76
CA ILE A 87 11.53 -3.16 23.41
C ILE A 87 12.25 -2.00 24.13
N VAL A 88 11.63 -0.81 24.17
CA VAL A 88 12.16 0.34 24.95
C VAL A 88 12.24 0.00 26.44
N GLY A 89 11.33 -0.84 26.92
CA GLY A 89 11.35 -1.35 28.28
C GLY A 89 12.51 -2.29 28.62
N LEU A 90 12.91 -3.11 27.65
CA LEU A 90 13.96 -4.13 27.81
C LEU A 90 15.37 -3.57 27.68
N VAL A 91 15.59 -2.62 26.76
CA VAL A 91 16.93 -2.10 26.44
C VAL A 91 16.90 -0.57 26.47
N PRO A 92 17.82 0.09 27.20
CA PRO A 92 17.90 1.54 27.20
C PRO A 92 18.23 2.06 25.79
N TYR A 93 17.64 3.19 25.41
CA TYR A 93 17.68 3.70 24.03
C TYR A 93 19.10 3.91 23.47
N PHE A 94 20.09 4.23 24.32
CA PHE A 94 21.49 4.39 23.90
C PHE A 94 22.20 3.09 23.53
N ALA A 95 21.72 1.95 24.02
CA ALA A 95 22.35 0.66 23.83
C ALA A 95 21.61 -0.21 22.81
N MET A 96 20.60 0.34 22.13
CA MET A 96 19.87 -0.35 21.06
C MET A 96 20.77 -0.54 19.85
N ASP A 97 20.72 -1.73 19.28
CA ASP A 97 21.38 -2.03 18.01
C ASP A 97 20.58 -1.42 16.85
N PRO A 98 21.21 -0.67 15.92
CA PRO A 98 20.49 -0.01 14.84
C PRO A 98 19.95 -0.99 13.78
N ASP A 99 20.62 -2.12 13.55
CA ASP A 99 20.27 -3.05 12.49
C ASP A 99 19.31 -4.14 12.99
N THR A 100 19.48 -4.57 14.24
CA THR A 100 18.75 -5.72 14.80
C THR A 100 18.19 -5.46 16.20
N PRO A 101 17.39 -4.40 16.42
CA PRO A 101 16.97 -3.98 17.76
C PRO A 101 16.15 -5.04 18.50
N ILE A 102 15.27 -5.76 17.79
CA ILE A 102 14.39 -6.76 18.41
C ILE A 102 15.16 -8.03 18.77
N SER A 103 15.90 -8.62 17.84
CA SER A 103 16.59 -9.90 18.05
C SER A 103 17.77 -9.75 19.00
N SER A 104 18.53 -8.64 18.93
CA SER A 104 19.61 -8.34 19.87
C SER A 104 19.09 -8.12 21.31
N ALA A 105 17.91 -7.52 21.48
CA ALA A 105 17.28 -7.36 22.80
C ALA A 105 17.00 -8.70 23.48
N PHE A 106 16.51 -9.70 22.73
CA PHE A 106 16.32 -11.07 23.25
C PHE A 106 17.64 -11.80 23.49
N ALA A 107 18.65 -11.61 22.63
CA ALA A 107 19.95 -12.23 22.76
C ALA A 107 20.68 -11.79 24.05
N ARG A 108 20.61 -10.49 24.39
CA ARG A 108 21.22 -9.95 25.63
C ARG A 108 20.61 -10.51 26.91
N HIS A 109 19.37 -10.99 26.85
CA HIS A 109 18.68 -11.60 27.98
C HIS A 109 18.82 -13.14 28.02
N GLY A 110 19.72 -13.72 27.22
CA GLY A 110 20.06 -15.14 27.26
C GLY A 110 19.11 -16.07 26.47
N MET A 111 18.12 -15.52 25.75
CA MET A 111 17.18 -16.30 24.93
C MET A 111 17.62 -16.41 23.46
N GLN A 112 18.68 -17.17 23.22
CA GLN A 112 19.21 -17.39 21.86
C GLN A 112 18.20 -18.11 20.94
N TRP A 113 17.39 -19.02 21.48
CA TRP A 113 16.35 -19.71 20.69
C TRP A 113 15.27 -18.76 20.15
N ALA A 114 14.89 -17.75 20.94
CA ALA A 114 13.88 -16.76 20.55
C ALA A 114 14.45 -15.79 19.50
N MET A 115 15.74 -15.46 19.60
CA MET A 115 16.46 -14.70 18.58
C MET A 115 16.36 -15.38 17.21
N TYR A 116 16.66 -16.69 17.11
CA TYR A 116 16.57 -17.42 15.83
C TYR A 116 15.15 -17.46 15.27
N LEU A 117 14.13 -17.62 16.12
CA LEU A 117 12.72 -17.60 15.72
C LEU A 117 12.31 -16.22 15.17
N VAL A 118 12.69 -15.14 15.84
CA VAL A 118 12.35 -13.77 15.41
C VAL A 118 13.09 -13.42 14.12
N THR A 119 14.39 -13.71 14.03
CA THR A 119 15.19 -13.41 12.85
C THR A 119 14.73 -14.19 11.63
N SER A 120 14.45 -15.50 11.76
CA SER A 120 13.91 -16.29 10.65
C SER A 120 12.54 -15.80 10.19
N GLY A 121 11.65 -15.47 11.13
CA GLY A 121 10.36 -14.86 10.82
C GLY A 121 10.48 -13.50 10.12
N ALA A 122 11.42 -12.67 10.55
CA ALA A 122 11.70 -11.37 9.91
C ALA A 122 12.20 -11.54 8.47
N VAL A 123 13.14 -12.46 8.22
CA VAL A 123 13.64 -12.74 6.85
C VAL A 123 12.52 -13.22 5.93
N LEU A 124 11.66 -14.14 6.40
CA LEU A 124 10.52 -14.61 5.62
C LEU A 124 9.50 -13.49 5.35
N ALA A 125 9.21 -12.66 6.34
CA ALA A 125 8.31 -11.52 6.18
C ALA A 125 8.86 -10.47 5.21
N LEU A 126 10.16 -10.15 5.28
CA LEU A 126 10.83 -9.25 4.35
C LEU A 126 10.81 -9.80 2.92
N CYS A 127 11.06 -11.10 2.74
CA CYS A 127 10.96 -11.77 1.44
C CYS A 127 9.54 -11.69 0.87
N SER A 128 8.54 -12.00 1.69
CA SER A 128 7.12 -11.90 1.29
C SER A 128 6.73 -10.48 0.91
N THR A 129 7.18 -9.48 1.67
CA THR A 129 6.89 -8.06 1.41
C THR A 129 7.57 -7.59 0.13
N LEU A 130 8.84 -7.99 -0.09
CA LEU A 130 9.57 -7.67 -1.32
C LEU A 130 8.86 -8.25 -2.56
N MET A 131 8.43 -9.51 -2.49
CA MET A 131 7.68 -10.13 -3.58
C MET A 131 6.35 -9.40 -3.80
N GLY A 132 5.63 -9.05 -2.73
CA GLY A 132 4.38 -8.31 -2.79
C GLY A 132 4.53 -6.93 -3.45
N SER A 133 5.61 -6.20 -3.17
CA SER A 133 5.88 -4.87 -3.74
C SER A 133 6.33 -4.92 -5.21
N LEU A 134 6.94 -6.01 -5.65
CA LEU A 134 7.37 -6.19 -7.05
C LEU A 134 6.21 -6.48 -8.01
N LEU A 135 5.07 -6.95 -7.52
CA LEU A 135 3.89 -7.27 -8.34
C LEU A 135 3.16 -6.04 -8.91
N PRO A 136 2.84 -4.99 -8.12
CA PRO A 136 2.15 -3.80 -8.62
C PRO A 136 3.08 -2.84 -9.38
N GLN A 137 4.39 -2.85 -9.11
CA GLN A 137 5.34 -1.89 -9.68
C GLN A 137 5.31 -1.84 -11.23
N PRO A 138 5.30 -2.97 -11.98
CA PRO A 138 5.24 -2.94 -13.43
C PRO A 138 3.89 -2.47 -13.97
N ARG A 139 2.78 -2.70 -13.23
CA ARG A 139 1.43 -2.29 -13.64
C ARG A 139 1.30 -0.77 -13.65
N ILE A 140 1.84 -0.11 -12.63
CA ILE A 140 1.81 1.36 -12.52
C ILE A 140 2.61 2.00 -13.66
N LEU A 141 3.80 1.45 -13.97
CA LEU A 141 4.63 1.95 -15.07
C LEU A 141 3.98 1.74 -16.44
N MET A 142 3.29 0.62 -16.62
CA MET A 142 2.51 0.37 -17.83
C MET A 142 1.36 1.37 -17.98
N ALA A 143 0.63 1.67 -16.90
CA ALA A 143 -0.43 2.68 -16.91
C ALA A 143 0.14 4.07 -17.26
N MET A 144 1.25 4.47 -16.63
CA MET A 144 1.92 5.75 -16.93
C MET A 144 2.42 5.83 -18.38
N ALA A 145 2.91 4.71 -18.95
CA ALA A 145 3.32 4.65 -20.35
C ALA A 145 2.13 4.74 -21.31
N ARG A 146 0.99 4.12 -20.97
CA ARG A 146 -0.26 4.22 -21.73
C ARG A 146 -0.83 5.63 -21.72
N ASP A 147 -0.69 6.34 -20.61
CA ASP A 147 -1.13 7.74 -20.47
C ASP A 147 -0.16 8.73 -21.17
N GLY A 148 0.91 8.24 -21.81
CA GLY A 148 1.87 9.05 -22.58
C GLY A 148 2.88 9.82 -21.72
N LEU A 149 2.89 9.61 -20.40
CA LEU A 149 3.83 10.24 -19.46
C LEU A 149 5.24 9.62 -19.50
N LEU A 150 5.35 8.37 -19.97
CA LEU A 150 6.62 7.65 -20.12
C LEU A 150 6.83 7.17 -21.57
N PRO A 151 8.09 7.01 -22.02
CA PRO A 151 8.39 6.49 -23.36
C PRO A 151 7.72 5.13 -23.59
N SER A 152 7.24 4.90 -24.82
CA SER A 152 6.56 3.66 -25.23
C SER A 152 7.36 2.37 -24.98
N PHE A 153 8.68 2.48 -24.79
CA PHE A 153 9.57 1.38 -24.40
C PHE A 153 9.16 0.71 -23.07
N PHE A 154 8.50 1.44 -22.15
CA PHE A 154 7.97 0.87 -20.90
C PHE A 154 6.62 0.16 -21.06
N SER A 155 5.93 0.39 -22.18
CA SER A 155 4.66 -0.27 -22.55
C SER A 155 4.86 -1.53 -23.39
N ASP A 156 6.11 -1.88 -23.75
CA ASP A 156 6.42 -3.06 -24.56
C ASP A 156 6.27 -4.32 -23.71
N VAL A 157 5.09 -4.95 -23.81
CA VAL A 157 4.72 -6.16 -23.07
C VAL A 157 5.25 -7.38 -23.80
N SER A 158 5.99 -8.25 -23.08
CA SER A 158 6.48 -9.50 -23.66
C SER A 158 5.32 -10.45 -23.96
N GLU A 159 5.19 -10.88 -25.22
CA GLU A 159 4.10 -11.71 -25.74
C GLU A 159 3.91 -13.04 -24.96
N LYS A 160 5.01 -13.60 -24.44
CA LYS A 160 5.01 -14.88 -23.71
C LYS A 160 4.63 -14.77 -22.23
N THR A 161 4.89 -13.63 -21.59
CA THR A 161 4.73 -13.47 -20.14
C THR A 161 3.61 -12.50 -19.79
N GLN A 162 3.14 -11.70 -20.77
CA GLN A 162 2.13 -10.64 -20.57
C GLN A 162 2.54 -9.63 -19.47
N VAL A 163 3.85 -9.52 -19.20
CA VAL A 163 4.44 -8.62 -18.20
C VAL A 163 5.53 -7.78 -18.89
N PRO A 164 5.68 -6.47 -18.60
CA PRO A 164 6.72 -5.62 -19.17
C PRO A 164 8.09 -5.94 -18.54
N VAL A 165 8.73 -7.02 -18.99
CA VAL A 165 10.00 -7.54 -18.45
C VAL A 165 11.12 -6.49 -18.47
N LYS A 166 11.20 -5.68 -19.54
CA LYS A 166 12.20 -4.60 -19.68
C LYS A 166 12.03 -3.55 -18.57
N SER A 167 10.79 -3.18 -18.25
CA SER A 167 10.46 -2.24 -17.18
C SER A 167 10.92 -2.77 -15.82
N THR A 168 10.60 -4.04 -15.51
CA THR A 168 11.00 -4.70 -14.27
C THR A 168 12.52 -4.80 -14.09
N ILE A 169 13.27 -5.08 -15.17
CA ILE A 169 14.73 -5.12 -15.11
C ILE A 169 15.30 -3.73 -14.83
N ILE A 170 14.81 -2.70 -15.52
CA ILE A 170 15.29 -1.33 -15.33
C ILE A 170 14.99 -0.85 -13.90
N THR A 171 13.76 -1.06 -13.40
CA THR A 171 13.42 -0.70 -12.02
C THR A 171 14.19 -1.50 -11.00
N GLY A 172 14.44 -2.79 -11.25
CA GLY A 172 15.25 -3.65 -10.39
C GLY A 172 16.71 -3.18 -10.32
N ILE A 173 17.30 -2.80 -11.46
CA ILE A 173 18.66 -2.22 -11.50
C ILE A 173 18.70 -0.88 -10.76
N CYS A 174 17.71 -0.01 -10.95
CA CYS A 174 17.61 1.24 -10.21
C CYS A 174 17.47 0.99 -8.69
N ALA A 175 16.61 0.06 -8.28
CA ALA A 175 16.43 -0.31 -6.88
C ALA A 175 17.71 -0.91 -6.28
N ALA A 176 18.40 -1.80 -7.00
CA ALA A 176 19.68 -2.37 -6.58
C ALA A 176 20.78 -1.30 -6.45
N SER A 177 20.82 -0.33 -7.38
CA SER A 177 21.75 0.80 -7.31
C SER A 177 21.47 1.66 -6.09
N LEU A 178 20.20 2.01 -5.84
CA LEU A 178 19.80 2.78 -4.65
C LEU A 178 20.14 2.04 -3.36
N ALA A 179 19.87 0.73 -3.30
CA ALA A 179 20.21 -0.11 -2.14
C ALA A 179 21.73 -0.24 -1.91
N PHE A 180 22.55 -0.07 -2.94
CA PHE A 180 24.01 -0.10 -2.82
C PHE A 180 24.59 1.25 -2.35
N PHE A 181 24.00 2.37 -2.76
CA PHE A 181 24.54 3.70 -2.47
C PHE A 181 23.96 4.37 -1.21
N MET A 182 22.81 3.93 -0.72
CA MET A 182 22.07 4.66 0.32
C MET A 182 21.70 3.78 1.51
N ASP A 183 21.76 4.38 2.71
CA ASP A 183 21.37 3.71 3.95
C ASP A 183 19.85 3.56 4.07
N VAL A 184 19.42 2.52 4.80
CA VAL A 184 18.00 2.23 5.07
C VAL A 184 17.28 3.40 5.72
N SER A 185 17.96 4.14 6.61
CA SER A 185 17.38 5.31 7.29
C SER A 185 17.07 6.46 6.32
N GLN A 186 17.95 6.69 5.34
CA GLN A 186 17.76 7.71 4.30
C GLN A 186 16.65 7.29 3.34
N LEU A 187 16.64 6.02 2.91
CA LEU A 187 15.58 5.45 2.08
C LEU A 187 14.21 5.57 2.75
N ALA A 188 14.10 5.16 4.01
CA ALA A 188 12.85 5.25 4.77
C ALA A 188 12.37 6.69 4.89
N GLY A 189 13.28 7.64 5.11
CA GLY A 189 12.96 9.08 5.14
C GLY A 189 12.43 9.59 3.79
N MET A 190 13.10 9.27 2.69
CA MET A 190 12.66 9.66 1.34
C MET A 190 11.30 9.07 0.98
N VAL A 191 11.10 7.79 1.25
CA VAL A 191 9.83 7.10 0.99
C VAL A 191 8.71 7.71 1.84
N SER A 192 8.96 7.99 3.12
CA SER A 192 7.97 8.61 4.01
C SER A 192 7.57 10.01 3.54
N VAL A 193 8.54 10.86 3.17
CA VAL A 193 8.23 12.20 2.63
C VAL A 193 7.44 12.09 1.32
N GLY A 194 7.84 11.21 0.41
CA GLY A 194 7.14 11.03 -0.86
C GLY A 194 5.70 10.54 -0.71
N THR A 195 5.46 9.59 0.20
CA THR A 195 4.12 9.06 0.48
C THR A 195 3.24 10.04 1.24
N LEU A 196 3.79 10.80 2.19
CA LEU A 196 3.07 11.91 2.83
C LEU A 196 2.62 12.95 1.81
N LEU A 197 3.51 13.36 0.89
CA LEU A 197 3.14 14.27 -0.20
C LEU A 197 2.02 13.67 -1.07
N ALA A 198 2.13 12.40 -1.46
CA ALA A 198 1.08 11.73 -2.22
C ALA A 198 -0.27 11.73 -1.47
N PHE A 199 -0.28 11.43 -0.17
CA PHE A 199 -1.51 11.45 0.64
C PHE A 199 -2.09 12.85 0.79
N THR A 200 -1.27 13.89 0.91
CA THR A 200 -1.76 15.28 0.91
C THR A 200 -2.41 15.64 -0.42
N ILE A 201 -1.82 15.22 -1.55
CA ILE A 201 -2.41 15.43 -2.88
C ILE A 201 -3.75 14.70 -2.99
N VAL A 202 -3.84 13.44 -2.56
CA VAL A 202 -5.10 12.68 -2.55
C VAL A 202 -6.17 13.35 -1.68
N ALA A 203 -5.80 13.83 -0.48
CA ALA A 203 -6.72 14.54 0.41
C ALA A 203 -7.24 15.84 -0.21
N VAL A 204 -6.35 16.61 -0.86
CA VAL A 204 -6.72 17.83 -1.60
C VAL A 204 -7.60 17.49 -2.80
N SER A 205 -7.31 16.44 -3.55
CA SER A 205 -8.14 15.97 -4.68
C SER A 205 -9.56 15.62 -4.23
N ILE A 206 -9.71 14.93 -3.09
CA ILE A 206 -11.02 14.61 -2.51
C ILE A 206 -11.74 15.90 -2.06
N LEU A 207 -11.02 16.86 -1.50
CA LEU A 207 -11.59 18.16 -1.14
C LEU A 207 -12.12 18.88 -2.38
N ILE A 208 -11.32 18.96 -3.45
CA ILE A 208 -11.73 19.59 -4.71
C ILE A 208 -12.98 18.89 -5.27
N LEU A 209 -13.00 17.56 -5.33
CA LEU A 209 -14.14 16.79 -5.84
C LEU A 209 -15.42 17.04 -5.03
N ARG A 210 -15.31 17.36 -3.74
CA ARG A 210 -16.46 17.68 -2.89
C ARG A 210 -16.99 19.10 -3.06
N TYR A 211 -16.14 20.05 -3.47
CA TYR A 211 -16.52 21.46 -3.60
C TYR A 211 -16.80 21.88 -5.05
N VAL A 212 -16.30 21.16 -6.05
CA VAL A 212 -16.60 21.41 -7.46
C VAL A 212 -17.80 20.56 -7.88
N PRO A 213 -18.93 21.16 -8.29
CA PRO A 213 -20.09 20.40 -8.76
C PRO A 213 -19.77 19.57 -10.02
N PRO A 214 -20.38 18.38 -10.19
CA PRO A 214 -20.02 17.41 -11.23
C PRO A 214 -20.20 17.89 -12.68
N ASP A 215 -20.93 18.99 -12.91
CA ASP A 215 -21.17 19.56 -14.24
C ASP A 215 -20.05 20.47 -14.76
N GLU A 216 -19.09 20.88 -13.92
CA GLU A 216 -17.98 21.77 -14.34
C GLU A 216 -16.61 21.06 -14.44
N VAL A 217 -16.53 19.78 -14.09
CA VAL A 217 -15.28 19.02 -14.24
C VAL A 217 -15.16 18.53 -15.68
N PRO A 218 -14.11 18.89 -16.45
CA PRO A 218 -13.83 18.27 -17.74
C PRO A 218 -13.29 16.85 -17.49
N LEU A 219 -14.15 15.97 -17.00
CA LEU A 219 -13.91 14.54 -16.95
C LEU A 219 -13.98 14.01 -18.40
N PRO A 220 -13.06 13.12 -18.81
CA PRO A 220 -13.24 12.38 -20.06
C PRO A 220 -14.61 11.70 -20.03
N SER A 221 -15.33 11.73 -21.16
CA SER A 221 -16.72 11.29 -21.29
C SER A 221 -16.98 9.89 -20.73
N SER A 222 -16.00 8.99 -20.79
CA SER A 222 -16.07 7.63 -20.25
C SER A 222 -16.24 7.55 -18.73
N LEU A 223 -15.67 8.49 -17.97
CA LEU A 223 -15.82 8.52 -16.50
C LEU A 223 -17.17 9.10 -16.08
N GLN A 224 -17.70 10.07 -16.82
CA GLN A 224 -19.03 10.61 -16.56
C GLN A 224 -20.12 9.54 -16.74
N THR A 225 -20.02 8.73 -17.80
CA THR A 225 -20.98 7.65 -18.07
C THR A 225 -20.94 6.57 -16.99
N SER A 226 -19.75 6.20 -16.50
CA SER A 226 -19.61 5.17 -15.45
C SER A 226 -20.09 5.65 -14.07
N PHE A 227 -19.91 6.92 -13.73
CA PHE A 227 -20.52 7.51 -12.52
C PHE A 227 -22.05 7.61 -12.62
N ARG A 228 -22.59 8.00 -13.78
CA ARG A 228 -24.05 8.05 -14.03
C ARG A 228 -24.68 6.68 -13.88
N LEU A 229 -24.09 5.65 -14.48
CA LEU A 229 -24.53 4.26 -14.34
C LEU A 229 -24.47 3.76 -12.89
N SER A 230 -23.42 4.11 -12.14
CA SER A 230 -23.32 3.74 -10.72
C SER A 230 -24.40 4.43 -9.87
N GLN A 231 -24.72 5.69 -10.18
CA GLN A 231 -25.75 6.46 -9.46
C GLN A 231 -27.17 5.96 -9.77
N GLU A 232 -27.45 5.61 -11.02
CA GLU A 232 -28.75 5.04 -11.44
C GLU A 232 -28.99 3.66 -10.80
N CYS A 233 -27.92 2.87 -10.63
CA CYS A 233 -27.97 1.57 -9.95
C CYS A 233 -28.19 1.68 -8.43
N ASP A 234 -27.71 2.75 -7.80
CA ASP A 234 -27.97 3.06 -6.39
C ASP A 234 -29.41 3.59 -6.18
N GLU A 235 -29.97 4.36 -7.13
CA GLU A 235 -31.39 4.78 -7.10
C GLU A 235 -32.35 3.60 -7.32
N GLU A 236 -32.04 2.67 -8.23
CA GLU A 236 -32.86 1.49 -8.49
C GLU A 236 -32.92 0.56 -7.27
N LYS A 237 -31.81 0.42 -6.52
CA LYS A 237 -31.75 -0.36 -5.25
C LYS A 237 -32.58 0.22 -4.11
N VAL A 238 -32.87 1.53 -4.13
CA VAL A 238 -33.68 2.19 -3.09
C VAL A 238 -35.18 2.15 -3.43
N GLY A 239 -35.54 1.96 -4.71
CA GLY A 239 -36.91 2.03 -5.21
C GLY A 239 -37.78 0.76 -5.11
N SER A 240 -37.22 -0.42 -4.83
CA SER A 240 -37.97 -1.69 -4.91
C SER A 240 -38.26 -2.33 -3.53
N PRO A 241 -39.51 -2.30 -3.02
CA PRO A 241 -39.93 -3.14 -1.91
C PRO A 241 -40.41 -4.51 -2.44
N LEU A 242 -39.70 -5.57 -2.03
CA LEU A 242 -40.06 -7.00 -2.15
C LEU A 242 -40.10 -7.60 -3.58
N GLY A 243 -39.37 -8.73 -3.74
CA GLY A 243 -39.85 -9.86 -4.55
C GLY A 243 -39.02 -10.26 -5.77
N ASP A 244 -38.16 -11.25 -5.53
CA ASP A 244 -38.00 -12.49 -6.31
C ASP A 244 -37.37 -12.51 -7.73
N GLY A 245 -36.45 -13.48 -7.88
CA GLY A 245 -36.00 -14.15 -9.09
C GLY A 245 -35.73 -13.37 -10.39
N ASN A 246 -34.46 -13.03 -10.66
CA ASN A 246 -33.78 -13.22 -11.97
C ASN A 246 -32.35 -12.64 -11.93
N HIS A 247 -31.37 -13.47 -11.57
CA HIS A 247 -29.98 -13.03 -11.40
C HIS A 247 -29.06 -13.29 -12.62
N GLU A 248 -29.59 -13.74 -13.75
CA GLU A 248 -28.78 -14.14 -14.92
C GLU A 248 -28.95 -13.26 -16.18
N GLN A 249 -29.95 -12.38 -16.24
CA GLN A 249 -30.26 -11.65 -17.48
C GLN A 249 -29.51 -10.31 -17.61
N GLY A 250 -29.34 -9.57 -16.51
CA GLY A 250 -28.62 -8.28 -16.53
C GLY A 250 -27.11 -8.39 -16.79
N THR A 251 -26.47 -9.49 -16.37
CA THR A 251 -25.03 -9.70 -16.58
C THR A 251 -24.67 -10.01 -18.03
N SER A 252 -25.63 -10.49 -18.83
CA SER A 252 -25.42 -10.80 -20.25
C SER A 252 -25.53 -9.55 -21.13
N GLU A 253 -26.50 -8.65 -20.84
CA GLU A 253 -26.59 -7.35 -21.53
C GLU A 253 -25.39 -6.46 -21.22
N ILE A 254 -24.87 -6.48 -19.98
CA ILE A 254 -23.66 -5.72 -19.62
C ILE A 254 -22.44 -6.21 -20.41
N LYS A 255 -22.31 -7.53 -20.65
CA LYS A 255 -21.24 -8.06 -21.51
C LYS A 255 -21.42 -7.66 -22.97
N ASP A 256 -22.64 -7.72 -23.50
CA ASP A 256 -22.90 -7.37 -24.90
C ASP A 256 -22.72 -5.86 -25.17
N VAL A 257 -23.09 -5.00 -24.22
CA VAL A 257 -22.86 -3.54 -24.33
C VAL A 257 -21.38 -3.19 -24.21
N ILE A 258 -20.63 -3.80 -23.28
CA ILE A 258 -19.17 -3.59 -23.16
C ILE A 258 -18.43 -4.11 -24.41
N VAL A 259 -18.88 -5.21 -25.01
CA VAL A 259 -18.30 -5.77 -26.25
C VAL A 259 -18.62 -4.89 -27.46
N VAL A 260 -19.84 -4.37 -27.57
CA VAL A 260 -20.23 -3.46 -28.67
C VAL A 260 -19.53 -2.11 -28.56
N GLU A 261 -19.29 -1.60 -27.35
CA GLU A 261 -18.61 -0.31 -27.14
C GLU A 261 -17.08 -0.42 -27.27
N SER A 262 -16.50 -1.59 -26.97
CA SER A 262 -15.09 -1.90 -27.27
C SER A 262 -14.79 -1.98 -28.78
N ILE A 263 -15.79 -2.22 -29.63
CA ILE A 263 -15.63 -2.25 -31.09
C ILE A 263 -15.68 -0.84 -31.70
N ASN A 264 -16.29 0.13 -31.02
CA ASN A 264 -16.53 1.48 -31.52
C ASN A 264 -15.48 2.53 -31.08
N ASP A 265 -14.33 2.07 -30.59
CA ASP A 265 -13.24 2.92 -30.13
C ASP A 265 -12.58 3.66 -31.32
N PRO A 266 -12.59 5.01 -31.38
CA PRO A 266 -12.06 5.78 -32.51
C PRO A 266 -10.53 5.64 -32.71
N LEU A 267 -9.83 4.97 -31.79
CA LEU A 267 -8.43 4.59 -31.91
C LEU A 267 -8.22 3.28 -32.69
N ILE A 268 -9.19 2.35 -32.68
CA ILE A 268 -9.15 1.10 -33.45
C ILE A 268 -9.51 1.37 -34.92
N GLU A 269 -10.42 2.30 -35.19
CA GLU A 269 -10.79 2.69 -36.56
C GLU A 269 -9.59 3.30 -37.32
N LYS A 270 -8.74 4.08 -36.65
CA LYS A 270 -7.49 4.59 -37.25
C LYS A 270 -6.46 3.48 -37.53
N GLN A 271 -6.36 2.44 -36.71
CA GLN A 271 -5.48 1.30 -36.99
C GLN A 271 -5.99 0.44 -38.15
N LEU A 272 -7.31 0.26 -38.27
CA LEU A 272 -7.92 -0.49 -39.38
C LEU A 272 -7.82 0.24 -40.72
N TYR A 273 -7.98 1.56 -40.75
CA TYR A 273 -7.80 2.36 -41.98
C TYR A 273 -6.34 2.43 -42.44
N THR A 274 -5.38 2.41 -41.52
CA THR A 274 -3.95 2.48 -41.88
C THR A 274 -3.44 1.15 -42.47
N ASN A 275 -3.99 0.00 -42.03
CA ASN A 275 -3.64 -1.32 -42.56
C ASN A 275 -4.27 -1.64 -43.94
N TRP A 276 -5.24 -0.84 -44.41
CA TRP A 276 -5.87 -1.02 -45.72
C TRP A 276 -5.20 -0.19 -46.84
N MET A 277 -4.24 0.68 -46.52
CA MET A 277 -3.62 1.62 -47.46
C MET A 277 -2.12 1.38 -47.67
N SER A 278 -1.58 0.23 -47.25
CA SER A 278 -0.20 -0.21 -47.53
C SER A 278 -0.17 -1.52 -48.32
#